data_AF-A0A817JY51-F1
#
_entry.id   AF-A0A817JY51-F1
#
_cell.length_a   1.000
_cell.length_b   1.000
_cell.length_c   1.000
_cell.angle_alpha   90.00
_cell.angle_beta   90.00
_cell.angle_gamma   90.00
#
_symmetry.space_group_name_H-M   'P 1'
#
loop_
_entity.id
_entity.type
_entity.pdbx_description
1 polymer ?
#
loop_
_entity_poly.entity_id
_entity_poly.type
_entity_poly.pdbx_seq_one_letter_code
_entity_poly.pdbx_strand_id
1 'polypeptide(L)'
;MGSTNENELMLNSVLTCLFESLSTMLRKNVEKRHLYDNLDLVMLTLDEICDDGIILETDPILITQRVQLRQDDIPLGEQTVSQVLSHAKEQIKWSILK
;
A
#
# COMPACT_ATOMS: atom_id res chain seq x y z
N MET A 1 -10.12 15.23 8.67
CA MET A 1 -11.58 15.47 8.75
C MET A 1 -11.92 16.44 7.62
N GLY A 2 -12.77 16.07 6.68
CA GLY A 2 -13.18 16.96 5.59
C GLY A 2 -14.20 18.00 6.07
N SER A 3 -14.29 19.13 5.35
CA SER A 3 -15.36 20.12 5.56
C SER A 3 -16.71 19.56 5.10
N THR A 4 -17.83 20.13 5.59
CA THR A 4 -19.19 19.76 5.16
C THR A 4 -19.46 20.04 3.68
N ASN A 5 -18.62 20.84 3.04
CA ASN A 5 -18.73 21.20 1.63
C ASN A 5 -17.86 20.32 0.72
N GLU A 6 -17.08 19.39 1.27
CA GLU A 6 -16.22 18.50 0.49
C GLU A 6 -17.03 17.40 -0.22
N ASN A 7 -16.44 16.84 -1.28
CA ASN A 7 -17.04 15.72 -1.97
C ASN A 7 -16.96 14.44 -1.11
N GLU A 8 -18.09 14.02 -0.56
CA GLU A 8 -18.20 12.82 0.27
C GLU A 8 -17.70 11.55 -0.43
N LEU A 9 -17.87 11.41 -1.75
CA LEU A 9 -17.38 10.26 -2.50
C LEU A 9 -15.85 10.22 -2.54
N MET A 10 -15.20 11.39 -2.66
CA MET A 10 -13.74 11.47 -2.61
C MET A 10 -13.22 11.15 -1.21
N LEU A 11 -13.85 11.70 -0.16
CA LEU A 11 -13.49 11.39 1.23
C LEU A 11 -13.68 9.89 1.54
N ASN A 12 -14.75 9.28 1.02
CA ASN A 12 -14.97 7.85 1.14
C ASN A 12 -13.90 7.06 0.40
N SER A 13 -13.46 7.51 -0.78
CA SER A 13 -12.37 6.88 -1.53
C SER A 13 -11.05 6.88 -0.73
N VAL A 14 -10.71 8.00 -0.09
CA VAL A 14 -9.54 8.10 0.80
C VAL A 14 -9.65 7.15 2.00
N LEU A 15 -10.82 7.12 2.65
CA LEU A 15 -11.05 6.24 3.80
C LEU A 15 -10.95 4.76 3.44
N THR A 16 -11.60 4.37 2.33
CA THR A 16 -11.55 2.99 1.81
C THR A 16 -10.11 2.63 1.45
N CYS A 17 -9.40 3.51 0.76
CA CYS A 17 -8.01 3.31 0.39
C CYS A 17 -7.12 3.05 1.63
N LEU A 18 -7.19 3.92 2.64
CA LEU A 18 -6.48 3.74 3.91
C LEU A 18 -6.80 2.39 4.56
N PHE A 19 -8.08 2.04 4.64
CA PHE A 19 -8.51 0.79 5.25
C PHE A 19 -8.01 -0.45 4.49
N GLU A 20 -8.10 -0.44 3.16
CA GLU A 20 -7.68 -1.56 2.32
C GLU A 20 -6.15 -1.73 2.31
N SER A 21 -5.39 -0.64 2.25
CA SER A 21 -3.93 -0.66 2.39
C SER A 21 -3.52 -1.23 3.74
N LEU A 22 -4.04 -0.68 4.86
CA LEU A 22 -3.70 -1.19 6.19
C LEU A 22 -4.17 -2.63 6.42
N SER A 23 -5.34 -3.01 5.91
CA SER A 23 -5.82 -4.38 5.97
C SER A 23 -4.88 -5.33 5.24
N THR A 24 -4.33 -4.93 4.09
CA THR A 24 -3.36 -5.72 3.34
C THR A 24 -2.06 -5.88 4.12
N MET A 25 -1.51 -4.77 4.62
CA MET A 25 -0.21 -4.77 5.28
C MET A 25 -0.23 -5.46 6.66
N LEU A 26 -1.32 -5.30 7.41
CA LEU A 26 -1.53 -5.92 8.71
C LEU A 26 -2.14 -7.33 8.62
N ARG A 27 -2.20 -7.92 7.41
CA ARG A 27 -2.74 -9.27 7.17
C ARG A 27 -4.14 -9.45 7.76
N LYS A 28 -4.98 -8.43 7.59
CA LYS A 28 -6.37 -8.31 8.04
C LYS A 28 -6.58 -8.15 9.56
N ASN A 29 -5.52 -7.96 10.34
CA ASN A 29 -5.61 -7.67 11.78
C ASN A 29 -5.66 -6.17 12.06
N VAL A 30 -6.75 -5.51 11.64
CA VAL A 30 -6.96 -4.07 11.89
C VAL A 30 -7.58 -3.87 13.27
N GLU A 31 -6.80 -4.15 14.31
CA GLU A 31 -7.18 -3.95 15.70
C GLU A 31 -6.33 -2.84 16.33
N LYS A 32 -6.89 -2.18 17.35
CA LYS A 32 -6.23 -1.09 18.08
C LYS A 32 -4.78 -1.40 18.41
N ARG A 33 -4.53 -2.56 19.05
CA ARG A 33 -3.17 -2.96 19.47
C ARG A 33 -2.22 -3.08 18.28
N HIS A 34 -2.64 -3.79 17.22
CA HIS A 34 -1.83 -3.99 16.02
C HIS A 34 -1.52 -2.68 15.29
N LEU A 35 -2.46 -1.73 15.27
CA LEU A 35 -2.23 -0.39 14.71
C LEU A 35 -1.19 0.39 15.52
N TYR A 36 -1.26 0.36 16.85
CA TYR A 36 -0.26 1.01 17.70
C TYR A 36 1.13 0.39 17.58
N ASP A 37 1.20 -0.95 17.50
CA ASP A 37 2.46 -1.68 17.34
C ASP A 37 3.12 -1.41 15.97
N ASN A 38 2.36 -0.90 14.99
CA ASN A 38 2.83 -0.58 13.62
C ASN A 38 2.54 0.88 13.25
N LEU A 39 2.63 1.83 14.20
CA LEU A 39 2.23 3.22 13.95
C LEU A 39 3.03 3.89 12.82
N ASP A 40 4.32 3.60 12.71
CA ASP A 40 5.18 4.15 11.65
C ASP A 40 4.66 3.76 10.25
N LEU A 41 4.22 2.51 10.10
CA LEU A 41 3.61 2.01 8.88
C LEU A 41 2.30 2.73 8.56
N VAL A 42 1.47 2.96 9.58
CA VAL A 42 0.21 3.70 9.45
C VAL A 42 0.46 5.14 9.01
N MET A 43 1.46 5.82 9.59
CA MET A 43 1.81 7.19 9.22
C MET A 43 2.37 7.26 7.79
N LEU A 44 3.28 6.35 7.41
CA LEU A 44 3.78 6.28 6.03
C LEU A 44 2.68 6.02 5.00
N THR A 45 1.67 5.24 5.37
CA THR A 45 0.50 4.98 4.52
C THR A 45 -0.33 6.25 4.34
N LEU A 46 -0.52 7.04 5.41
CA LEU A 46 -1.23 8.32 5.35
C LEU A 46 -0.48 9.34 4.48
N ASP A 47 0.84 9.44 4.63
CA ASP A 47 1.68 10.35 3.84
C ASP A 47 1.65 10.02 2.33
N GLU A 48 1.47 8.74 1.98
CA GLU A 48 1.35 8.34 0.57
C GLU A 48 -0.04 8.64 -0.02
N ILE A 49 -1.08 8.69 0.82
CA ILE A 49 -2.45 8.98 0.40
C ILE A 49 -2.64 10.50 0.23
N CYS A 50 -2.17 11.29 1.18
CA CYS A 50 -2.38 12.74 1.23
C CYS A 50 -1.13 13.50 1.66
N ASP A 51 -0.92 14.67 1.05
CA ASP A 51 0.10 15.64 1.43
C ASP A 51 -0.55 17.00 1.69
N ASP A 52 -0.42 17.54 2.91
CA ASP A 52 -1.05 18.78 3.37
C ASP A 52 -2.56 18.92 3.02
N GLY A 53 -3.28 17.80 3.05
CA GLY A 53 -4.71 17.74 2.73
C GLY A 53 -5.03 17.62 1.24
N ILE A 54 -4.02 17.61 0.37
CA ILE A 54 -4.15 17.28 -1.05
C ILE A 54 -4.08 15.76 -1.20
N ILE A 55 -5.10 15.17 -1.82
CA ILE A 55 -5.13 13.73 -2.11
C ILE A 55 -4.19 13.47 -3.29
N LEU A 56 -3.19 12.60 -3.08
CA LEU A 56 -2.20 12.24 -4.09
C LEU A 56 -2.55 10.92 -4.79
N GLU A 57 -2.98 9.93 -4.02
CA GLU A 57 -3.26 8.58 -4.50
C GLU A 57 -4.42 7.97 -3.72
N THR A 58 -5.27 7.22 -4.43
CA THR A 58 -6.41 6.52 -3.82
C THR A 58 -6.48 5.04 -4.20
N ASP A 59 -5.51 4.55 -4.98
CA ASP A 59 -5.37 3.12 -5.23
C ASP A 59 -4.58 2.43 -4.10
N PRO A 60 -5.22 1.58 -3.28
CA PRO A 60 -4.58 0.94 -2.15
C PRO A 60 -3.46 -0.03 -2.54
N ILE A 61 -3.47 -0.56 -3.77
CA ILE A 61 -2.44 -1.46 -4.28
C ILE A 61 -1.14 -0.67 -4.50
N LEU A 62 -1.24 0.51 -5.11
CA LEU A 62 -0.08 1.37 -5.36
C LEU A 62 0.52 1.88 -4.05
N ILE A 63 -0.31 2.31 -3.10
CA ILE A 63 0.16 2.75 -1.79
C ILE A 63 0.88 1.62 -1.06
N THR A 64 0.30 0.42 -1.02
CA THR A 64 0.91 -0.73 -0.35
C THR A 64 2.30 -1.05 -0.93
N GLN A 65 2.43 -1.04 -2.26
CA GLN A 65 3.71 -1.27 -2.93
C GLN A 65 4.76 -0.21 -2.57
N ARG A 66 4.38 1.08 -2.61
CA ARG A 66 5.30 2.19 -2.30
C ARG A 66 5.73 2.20 -0.84
N VAL A 67 4.81 1.94 0.08
CA VAL A 67 5.14 1.93 1.52
C VAL A 67 6.00 0.72 1.89
N GLN A 68 5.79 -0.45 1.27
CA GLN A 68 6.65 -1.63 1.48
C GLN A 68 8.09 -1.38 1.02
N LEU A 69 8.27 -0.75 -0.14
CA LEU A 69 9.61 -0.39 -0.63
C LEU A 69 10.36 0.57 0.32
N ARG A 70 9.65 1.43 1.05
CA ARG A 70 10.24 2.33 2.04
C ARG A 70 10.63 1.64 3.35
N GLN A 71 10.07 0.46 3.66
CA GLN A 71 10.53 -0.33 4.81
C GLN A 71 11.85 -1.05 4.53
N ASP A 72 12.14 -1.29 3.25
CA ASP A 72 13.33 -1.98 2.77
C ASP A 72 14.45 -1.00 2.37
N ASP A 73 14.91 -0.16 3.31
CA ASP A 73 16.25 0.49 3.23
C ASP A 73 17.41 -0.54 3.30
N ILE A 74 17.18 -1.74 2.76
CA ILE A 74 18.13 -2.80 2.48
C ILE A 74 18.46 -2.65 0.99
N PRO A 75 19.74 -2.55 0.61
CA PRO A 75 20.14 -2.33 -0.78
C PRO A 75 19.45 -3.32 -1.73
N LEU A 76 18.92 -2.79 -2.83
CA LEU A 76 18.27 -3.46 -3.97
C LEU A 76 18.98 -4.74 -4.47
N GLY A 77 20.24 -4.98 -4.07
CA GLY A 77 20.98 -6.20 -4.36
C GLY A 77 20.45 -7.48 -3.70
N GLU A 78 19.63 -7.40 -2.65
CA GLU A 78 19.14 -8.60 -1.93
C GLU A 78 17.71 -9.03 -2.29
N GLN A 79 16.92 -8.19 -2.97
CA GLN A 79 15.51 -8.51 -3.26
C GLN A 79 15.27 -9.28 -4.56
N THR A 80 16.27 -9.43 -5.42
CA THR A 80 15.98 -9.52 -6.87
C THR A 80 16.25 -10.88 -7.50
N VAL A 81 16.38 -11.98 -6.73
CA VAL A 81 16.47 -13.33 -7.34
C VAL A 81 15.15 -14.08 -7.24
N SER A 82 14.57 -14.23 -6.04
CA SER A 82 13.38 -15.07 -5.88
C SER A 82 12.12 -14.44 -6.49
N GLN A 83 11.98 -13.11 -6.40
CA GLN A 83 10.86 -12.37 -6.99
C GLN A 83 10.98 -12.30 -8.52
N VAL A 84 12.18 -11.99 -9.06
CA VAL A 84 12.42 -11.99 -10.50
C VAL A 84 12.24 -13.38 -11.10
N LEU A 85 12.71 -14.44 -10.41
CA LEU A 85 12.51 -15.81 -10.87
C LEU A 85 11.03 -16.20 -10.87
N SER A 86 10.24 -15.73 -9.90
CA SER A 86 8.80 -15.97 -9.88
C SER A 86 8.08 -15.26 -11.05
N HIS A 87 8.40 -13.99 -11.30
CA HIS A 87 7.85 -13.24 -12.43
C HIS A 87 8.28 -13.85 -13.78
N ALA A 88 9.53 -14.26 -13.92
CA ALA A 88 10.03 -14.95 -15.13
C ALA A 88 9.34 -16.30 -15.34
N LYS A 89 9.12 -17.07 -14.26
CA LYS A 89 8.40 -18.35 -14.32
C LYS A 89 6.96 -18.16 -14.81
N GLU A 90 6.28 -17.11 -14.35
CA GLU A 90 4.92 -16.81 -14.82
C GLU A 90 4.91 -16.40 -16.30
N GLN A 91 5.84 -15.56 -16.74
CA GLN A 91 5.92 -15.20 -18.17
C GLN A 91 6.24 -16.39 -19.06
N ILE A 92 7.14 -17.28 -18.64
CA ILE A 92 7.43 -18.53 -19.35
C ILE A 92 6.17 -19.39 -19.44
N LYS A 93 5.42 -19.56 -18.34
CA LYS A 93 4.18 -20.36 -18.33
C LYS A 93 3.18 -19.89 -19.40
N TRP A 94 2.99 -18.57 -19.55
CA TRP A 94 2.09 -18.02 -20.57
C TRP A 94 2.64 -18.14 -22.00
N SER A 95 3.96 -18.10 -22.18
CA SER A 95 4.59 -18.25 -23.49
C SER A 95 4.54 -19.69 -24.05
N ILE A 96 4.43 -20.71 -23.19
CA ILE A 96 4.37 -22.13 -23.62
C ILE A 96 2.93 -22.61 -23.83
N LEU A 97 1.95 -21.89 -23.30
CA LEU A 97 0.51 -22.18 -23.47
C LEU A 97 -0.08 -21.59 -24.77
N LYS A 98 0.76 -21.06 -25.66
CA LYS A 98 0.42 -20.53 -26.97
C LYS A 98 1.19 -21.30 -28.04
#